data_AF-A0A925QRZ7-F1
#
_entry.id   AF-A0A925QRZ7-F1
#
_cell.length_a   1.000
_cell.length_b   1.000
_cell.length_c   1.000
_cell.angle_alpha   90.00
_cell.angle_beta   90.00
_cell.angle_gamma   90.00
#
_symmetry.space_group_name_H-M   'P 1'
#
loop_
_entity.id
_entity.type
_entity.pdbx_description
1 polymer ?
#
loop_
_entity_poly.entity_id
_entity_poly.type
_entity_poly.pdbx_seq_one_letter_code
_entity_poly.pdbx_strand_id
1 'polypeptide(L)'
;MIKDEPRIRQIDVSVSSFDRYTPSENCSLDLIRDPKQYLPVIRGRLEEADSRGIQFDLCLYNAGMDPFEHCAVGGMAGITQEILAERERLIFEWCRQRSLPIAFVVAGGYVGDQLDKADLVDLRRLTLLSAAQV
;
A
#
# COMPACT_ATOMS: atom_id res chain seq x y z
N MET A 1 -14.51 4.58 -16.15
CA MET A 1 -13.57 3.73 -15.36
C MET A 1 -13.60 4.21 -13.91
N ILE A 2 -13.03 3.50 -12.93
CA ILE A 2 -12.99 3.98 -11.52
C ILE A 2 -12.49 5.43 -11.41
N LYS A 3 -11.54 5.83 -12.28
CA LYS A 3 -11.02 7.21 -12.37
C LYS A 3 -12.05 8.33 -12.58
N ASP A 4 -13.25 8.00 -13.04
CA ASP A 4 -14.34 8.96 -13.32
C ASP A 4 -15.48 8.85 -12.28
N GLU A 5 -15.38 7.93 -11.31
CA GLU A 5 -16.40 7.74 -10.27
C GLU A 5 -16.11 8.66 -9.07
N PRO A 6 -16.93 9.70 -8.84
CA PRO A 6 -16.67 10.69 -7.79
C PRO A 6 -16.73 10.14 -6.36
N ARG A 7 -17.39 8.99 -6.16
CA ARG A 7 -17.50 8.33 -4.85
C ARG A 7 -16.27 7.49 -4.49
N ILE A 8 -15.38 7.22 -5.45
CA ILE A 8 -14.23 6.34 -5.22
C ILE A 8 -12.94 7.16 -5.29
N ARG A 9 -12.08 6.95 -4.30
CA ARG A 9 -10.72 7.48 -4.28
C ARG A 9 -9.72 6.35 -4.25
N GLN A 10 -8.87 6.35 -5.27
CA GLN A 10 -7.76 5.41 -5.38
C GLN A 10 -6.47 6.14 -5.07
N ILE A 11 -5.71 5.60 -4.13
CA ILE A 11 -4.32 5.97 -3.85
C ILE A 11 -3.48 4.77 -4.24
N ASP A 12 -2.53 4.97 -5.15
CA ASP A 12 -1.62 3.92 -5.60
C ASP A 12 -0.17 4.40 -5.44
N VAL A 13 0.60 3.67 -4.64
CA VAL A 13 2.02 3.93 -4.39
C VAL A 13 2.79 2.69 -4.81
N SER A 14 3.44 2.80 -5.97
CA SER A 14 4.14 1.68 -6.60
C SER A 14 5.63 1.94 -6.69
N VAL A 15 6.42 0.88 -6.68
CA VAL A 15 7.88 0.93 -6.94
C VAL A 15 8.23 0.44 -8.35
N SER A 16 7.24 -0.02 -9.11
CA SER A 16 7.43 -0.64 -10.41
C SER A 16 6.56 0.00 -11.49
N SER A 17 7.09 0.11 -12.71
CA SER A 17 6.34 0.66 -13.84
C SER A 17 5.38 -0.34 -14.50
N PHE A 18 5.16 -1.52 -13.90
CA PHE A 18 4.04 -2.37 -14.29
C PHE A 18 2.71 -1.62 -14.13
N ASP A 19 2.60 -0.79 -13.08
CA ASP A 19 1.49 0.12 -12.89
C ASP A 19 1.66 1.32 -13.82
N ARG A 20 0.80 1.37 -14.85
CA ARG A 20 0.80 2.45 -15.82
C ARG A 20 -0.62 2.78 -16.26
N TYR A 21 -1.11 3.88 -15.73
CA TYR A 21 -2.37 4.50 -16.15
C TYR A 21 -2.29 6.01 -15.90
N THR A 22 -3.17 6.76 -16.56
CA THR A 22 -3.25 8.21 -16.40
C THR A 22 -3.97 8.53 -15.08
N PRO A 23 -3.31 9.23 -14.13
CA PRO A 23 -3.97 9.71 -12.92
C PRO A 23 -5.12 10.67 -13.26
N SER A 24 -6.06 10.80 -12.33
CA SER A 24 -7.10 11.84 -12.39
C SER A 24 -7.17 12.54 -11.05
N GLU A 25 -8.09 13.48 -10.89
CA GLU A 25 -8.45 13.94 -9.55
C GLU A 25 -8.83 12.75 -8.66
N ASN A 26 -9.47 11.72 -9.27
CA ASN A 26 -10.01 10.56 -8.57
C ASN A 26 -9.08 9.34 -8.35
N CYS A 27 -7.90 9.35 -8.95
CA CYS A 27 -6.92 8.27 -8.83
C CYS A 27 -5.50 8.86 -8.82
N SER A 28 -4.72 8.64 -7.77
CA SER A 28 -3.28 8.92 -7.77
C SER A 28 -2.49 7.69 -8.23
N LEU A 29 -1.31 7.93 -8.79
CA LEU A 29 -0.27 6.93 -9.03
C LEU A 29 1.08 7.58 -8.73
N ASP A 30 1.70 7.16 -7.63
CA ASP A 30 3.00 7.64 -7.17
C ASP A 30 4.03 6.56 -7.42
N LEU A 31 4.82 6.73 -8.49
CA LEU A 31 5.91 5.83 -8.82
C LEU A 31 7.17 6.22 -8.06
N ILE A 32 7.48 5.47 -7.01
CA ILE A 32 8.63 5.67 -6.15
C ILE A 32 9.91 5.27 -6.88
N ARG A 33 10.94 6.11 -6.77
CA ARG A 33 12.28 5.89 -7.37
C ARG A 33 13.41 5.90 -6.33
N ASP A 34 13.10 6.32 -5.11
CA ASP A 34 14.00 6.29 -3.96
C ASP A 34 13.25 5.60 -2.81
N PRO A 35 13.75 4.47 -2.27
CA PRO A 35 13.07 3.74 -1.19
C PRO A 35 12.79 4.62 0.05
N LYS A 36 13.61 5.65 0.28
CA LYS A 36 13.41 6.60 1.39
C LYS A 36 12.13 7.42 1.26
N GLN A 37 11.57 7.53 0.06
CA GLN A 37 10.32 8.25 -0.21
C GLN A 37 9.08 7.38 -0.05
N TYR A 38 9.21 6.06 0.09
CA TYR A 38 8.07 5.14 0.13
C TYR A 38 7.08 5.48 1.26
N LEU A 39 7.55 5.51 2.51
CA LEU A 39 6.70 5.84 3.66
C LEU A 39 6.28 7.32 3.71
N PRO A 40 7.17 8.31 3.43
CA PRO A 40 6.76 9.71 3.35
C PRO A 40 5.64 9.98 2.35
N VAL A 41 5.70 9.38 1.16
CA VAL A 41 4.66 9.55 0.14
C VAL A 41 3.34 8.92 0.58
N ILE A 42 3.36 7.71 1.14
CA ILE A 42 2.16 7.07 1.70
C ILE A 42 1.52 7.96 2.76
N ARG A 43 2.30 8.47 3.71
CA ARG A 43 1.81 9.39 4.75
C ARG A 43 1.18 10.64 4.14
N GLY A 44 1.87 11.29 3.20
CA GLY A 44 1.37 12.50 2.54
C GLY A 44 0.05 12.25 1.78
N ARG A 45 -0.12 11.08 1.16
CA ARG A 45 -1.38 10.73 0.47
C ARG A 45 -2.53 10.47 1.45
N LEU A 46 -2.25 9.85 2.60
CA LEU A 46 -3.24 9.68 3.65
C LEU A 46 -3.66 11.04 4.27
N GLU A 47 -2.71 11.94 4.50
CA GLU A 47 -2.98 13.31 4.97
C GLU A 47 -3.76 14.13 3.93
N GLU A 48 -3.43 13.99 2.64
CA GLU A 48 -4.19 14.64 1.56
C GLU A 48 -5.64 14.15 1.55
N ALA A 49 -5.86 12.85 1.72
CA ALA A 49 -7.21 12.26 1.77
C ALA A 49 -8.05 12.87 2.90
N ASP A 50 -7.43 13.18 4.05
CA ASP A 50 -8.10 13.86 5.17
C ASP A 50 -8.42 15.32 4.87
N SER A 51 -7.47 16.04 4.27
CA SER A 51 -7.57 17.48 4.04
C SER A 51 -8.75 17.90 3.15
N ARG A 52 -9.24 16.97 2.33
CA ARG A 52 -10.33 17.20 1.37
C ARG A 52 -11.73 17.18 2.00
N GLY A 53 -11.84 16.85 3.30
CA GLY A 53 -13.13 16.83 4.01
C GLY A 53 -14.10 15.74 3.54
N ILE A 54 -13.62 14.76 2.77
CA ILE A 54 -14.39 13.63 2.30
C ILE A 54 -14.42 12.58 3.43
N GLN A 55 -15.62 12.15 3.83
CA GLN A 55 -15.77 11.02 4.73
C GLN A 55 -15.89 9.74 3.89
N PHE A 56 -15.04 8.76 4.17
CA PHE A 56 -15.10 7.45 3.55
C PHE A 56 -15.97 6.52 4.38
N ASP A 57 -16.75 5.67 3.73
CA ASP A 57 -17.52 4.61 4.40
C ASP A 57 -16.74 3.29 4.49
N LEU A 58 -15.73 3.11 3.63
CA LEU A 58 -14.94 1.88 3.52
C LEU A 58 -13.55 2.16 2.96
N CYS A 59 -12.52 1.55 3.55
CA CYS A 59 -11.20 1.40 2.95
C CYS A 59 -11.07 0.00 2.33
N LEU A 60 -10.70 -0.06 1.05
CA LEU A 60 -10.28 -1.29 0.38
C LEU A 60 -8.76 -1.27 0.21
N TYR A 61 -8.06 -2.15 0.93
CA TYR A 61 -6.61 -2.16 0.95
C TYR A 61 -6.02 -3.33 0.14
N ASN A 62 -5.30 -3.00 -0.94
CA ASN A 62 -4.56 -3.96 -1.75
C ASN A 62 -3.17 -4.19 -1.15
N ALA A 63 -3.03 -5.15 -0.25
CA ALA A 63 -1.82 -5.35 0.56
C ALA A 63 -0.75 -6.19 -0.18
N GLY A 64 -0.04 -5.54 -1.11
CA GLY A 64 1.05 -6.16 -1.89
C GLY A 64 2.40 -6.17 -1.18
N MET A 65 3.13 -7.27 -1.30
CA MET A 65 4.49 -7.46 -0.78
C MET A 65 5.56 -7.39 -1.89
N ASP A 66 5.15 -7.11 -3.13
CA ASP A 66 6.03 -6.92 -4.27
C ASP A 66 6.96 -5.70 -4.24
N PRO A 67 6.79 -4.69 -3.36
CA PRO A 67 7.83 -3.69 -3.17
C PRO A 67 9.08 -4.22 -2.45
N PHE A 68 8.97 -5.34 -1.71
CA PHE A 68 10.06 -5.90 -0.93
C PHE A 68 11.32 -6.09 -1.79
N GLU A 69 12.47 -5.69 -1.28
CA GLU A 69 13.71 -5.64 -2.04
C GLU A 69 14.14 -6.97 -2.68
N HIS A 70 13.78 -8.11 -2.10
CA HIS A 70 14.09 -9.44 -2.63
C HIS A 70 12.97 -10.07 -3.45
N CYS A 71 11.86 -9.36 -3.68
CA CYS A 71 10.78 -9.84 -4.53
C CYS A 71 11.26 -9.98 -5.98
N ALA A 72 11.02 -11.14 -6.59
CA ALA A 72 11.48 -11.44 -7.95
C ALA A 72 10.87 -10.54 -9.02
N VAL A 73 9.70 -9.95 -8.73
CA VAL A 73 8.97 -9.06 -9.64
C VAL A 73 8.63 -7.78 -8.88
N GLY A 74 9.12 -6.65 -9.37
CA GLY A 74 8.80 -5.32 -8.86
C GLY A 74 9.62 -4.83 -7.67
N GLY A 75 10.39 -5.70 -7.01
CA GLY A 75 11.16 -5.34 -5.80
C GLY A 75 12.08 -4.15 -5.99
N MET A 76 12.18 -3.32 -4.94
CA MET A 76 13.08 -2.16 -4.91
C MET A 76 14.08 -2.31 -3.77
N ALA A 77 15.37 -2.31 -4.11
CA ALA A 77 16.46 -2.33 -3.13
C ALA A 77 16.28 -1.23 -2.08
N GLY A 78 16.35 -1.60 -0.80
CA GLY A 78 16.14 -0.68 0.33
C GLY A 78 14.69 -0.58 0.81
N ILE A 79 13.74 -1.31 0.22
CA ILE A 79 12.42 -1.55 0.83
C ILE A 79 12.48 -2.85 1.63
N THR A 80 12.82 -2.70 2.91
CA THR A 80 13.00 -3.84 3.84
C THR A 80 11.67 -4.33 4.41
N GLN A 81 11.72 -5.44 5.15
CA GLN A 81 10.57 -5.96 5.89
C GLN A 81 10.04 -4.94 6.92
N GLU A 82 10.92 -4.19 7.58
CA GLU A 82 10.56 -3.17 8.56
C GLU A 82 9.81 -2.00 7.91
N ILE A 83 10.21 -1.61 6.70
CA ILE A 83 9.50 -0.59 5.92
C ILE A 83 8.09 -1.07 5.56
N LEU A 84 7.94 -2.34 5.16
CA LEU A 84 6.62 -2.90 4.88
C LEU A 84 5.78 -3.01 6.15
N ALA A 85 6.36 -3.44 7.27
CA ALA A 85 5.66 -3.49 8.56
C ALA A 85 5.16 -2.11 9.00
N GLU A 86 5.98 -1.07 8.82
CA GLU A 86 5.60 0.31 9.10
C GLU A 86 4.49 0.80 8.15
N ARG A 87 4.53 0.41 6.87
CA ARG A 87 3.41 0.68 5.94
C ARG A 87 2.10 0.09 6.46
N GLU A 88 2.09 -1.21 6.82
CA GLU A 88 0.90 -1.86 7.36
C GLU A 88 0.37 -1.07 8.56
N ARG A 89 1.25 -0.76 9.51
CA ARG A 89 0.90 0.02 10.70
C ARG A 89 0.28 1.37 10.35
N LEU A 90 0.84 2.12 9.41
CA LEU A 90 0.34 3.43 9.01
C LEU A 90 -1.08 3.36 8.44
N ILE A 91 -1.36 2.40 7.57
CA ILE A 91 -2.66 2.28 6.89
C ILE A 91 -3.75 1.86 7.86
N PHE A 92 -3.47 0.83 8.68
CA PHE A 92 -4.42 0.33 9.68
C PHE A 92 -4.67 1.37 10.78
N GLU A 93 -3.63 2.04 11.27
CA GLU A 93 -3.77 3.11 12.26
C GLU A 93 -4.57 4.30 11.70
N TRP A 94 -4.36 4.68 10.44
CA TRP A 94 -5.15 5.72 9.78
C TRP A 94 -6.64 5.35 9.73
N CYS A 95 -6.98 4.11 9.38
CA CYS A 95 -8.38 3.65 9.42
C CYS A 95 -8.95 3.65 10.84
N ARG A 96 -8.20 3.11 11.81
CA ARG A 96 -8.60 3.00 13.22
C ARG A 96 -8.93 4.35 13.84
N GLN A 97 -8.08 5.36 13.63
CA GLN A 97 -8.30 6.72 14.14
C GLN A 97 -9.58 7.36 13.62
N ARG A 98 -10.08 6.90 12.47
CA ARG A 98 -11.30 7.40 11.82
C ARG A 98 -12.53 6.54 12.08
N SER A 99 -12.38 5.43 12.83
CA SER A 99 -13.40 4.38 12.90
C SER A 99 -13.85 3.92 11.50
N LEU A 100 -12.95 3.97 10.52
CA LEU A 100 -13.21 3.62 9.12
C LEU A 100 -13.11 2.11 8.96
N PRO A 101 -14.18 1.40 8.56
CA PRO A 101 -14.10 -0.01 8.24
C PRO A 101 -13.06 -0.26 7.14
N ILE A 102 -12.21 -1.25 7.34
CA ILE A 102 -11.20 -1.66 6.36
C ILE A 102 -11.40 -3.12 5.98
N ALA A 103 -11.40 -3.39 4.68
CA ALA A 103 -11.26 -4.72 4.12
C ALA A 103 -9.97 -4.76 3.29
N PHE A 104 -9.19 -5.83 3.43
CA PHE A 104 -7.93 -5.98 2.70
C PHE A 104 -7.89 -7.29 1.93
N VAL A 105 -7.05 -7.30 0.89
CA VAL A 105 -6.71 -8.51 0.13
C VAL A 105 -5.21 -8.73 0.16
N VAL A 106 -4.81 -9.98 0.29
CA VAL A 106 -3.41 -10.39 0.12
C VAL A 106 -3.09 -10.32 -1.37
N ALA A 107 -2.21 -9.41 -1.76
CA ALA A 107 -1.95 -9.10 -3.16
C ALA A 107 -0.59 -9.62 -3.64
N GLY A 108 0.07 -8.85 -4.51
CA GLY A 108 1.37 -9.17 -5.12
C GLY A 108 2.45 -9.54 -4.10
N GLY A 109 3.53 -10.13 -4.59
CA GLY A 109 4.57 -10.75 -3.78
C GLY A 109 4.97 -12.07 -4.42
N TYR A 110 6.16 -12.09 -4.99
CA TYR A 110 6.57 -13.10 -5.96
C TYR A 110 7.89 -13.72 -5.52
N VAL A 111 7.85 -15.03 -5.27
CA VAL A 111 9.03 -15.81 -4.87
C VAL A 111 10.06 -15.85 -5.98
N GLY A 112 11.32 -15.99 -5.59
CA GLY A 112 12.46 -16.16 -6.49
C GLY A 112 13.72 -16.49 -5.71
N ASP A 113 14.88 -16.25 -6.30
CA ASP A 113 16.16 -16.69 -5.74
C ASP A 113 16.49 -16.08 -4.36
N GLN A 114 15.91 -14.93 -4.02
CA GLN A 114 16.16 -14.19 -2.78
C GLN A 114 14.96 -14.10 -1.83
N LEU A 115 13.80 -14.65 -2.22
CA LEU A 115 12.56 -14.65 -1.44
C LEU A 115 11.85 -15.98 -1.64
N ASP A 116 11.80 -16.82 -0.61
CA ASP A 116 11.11 -18.10 -0.69
C ASP A 116 9.62 -18.00 -0.26
N LYS A 117 8.93 -19.14 -0.24
CA LYS A 117 7.51 -19.20 0.14
C LYS A 117 7.28 -18.91 1.63
N ALA A 118 8.17 -19.35 2.50
CA ALA A 118 8.06 -19.12 3.93
C ALA A 118 8.28 -17.63 4.23
N ASP A 119 9.31 -17.02 3.63
CA ASP A 119 9.58 -15.59 3.73
C ASP A 119 8.38 -14.76 3.27
N LEU A 120 7.79 -15.10 2.11
CA LEU A 120 6.61 -14.39 1.61
C LEU A 120 5.38 -14.56 2.52
N VAL A 121 5.21 -15.73 3.15
CA VAL A 121 4.15 -15.93 4.15
C VAL A 121 4.39 -15.04 5.37
N ASP A 122 5.64 -14.90 5.81
CA ASP A 122 6.00 -14.02 6.94
C ASP A 122 5.78 -12.54 6.61
N LEU A 123 6.08 -12.10 5.39
CA LEU A 123 5.72 -10.75 4.92
C LEU A 123 4.20 -10.54 4.95
N ARG A 124 3.42 -11.51 4.46
CA ARG A 124 1.94 -11.45 4.47
C ARG A 124 1.34 -11.45 5.88
N ARG A 125 2.03 -12.07 6.84
CA ARG A 125 1.63 -12.04 8.24
C ARG A 125 1.67 -10.62 8.83
N LEU A 126 2.50 -9.72 8.31
CA LEU A 126 2.52 -8.31 8.75
C LEU A 126 1.13 -7.67 8.63
N THR A 127 0.47 -7.83 7.47
CA THR A 127 -0.89 -7.34 7.24
C THR A 127 -1.89 -7.93 8.22
N LEU A 128 -1.83 -9.25 8.46
CA LEU A 128 -2.73 -9.94 9.38
C LEU A 128 -2.55 -9.44 10.83
N LEU A 129 -1.30 -9.23 11.26
CA LEU A 129 -0.98 -8.76 12.60
C LEU A 129 -1.44 -7.31 12.81
N SER A 130 -1.30 -6.44 11.81
CA SER A 130 -1.82 -5.07 11.87
C SER A 130 -3.35 -5.04 11.83
N ALA A 131 -3.97 -5.88 11.00
CA ALA A 131 -5.43 -6.00 10.93
C ALA A 131 -6.06 -6.49 12.24
N ALA A 132 -5.38 -7.35 12.99
CA ALA A 132 -5.87 -7.86 14.27
C ALA A 132 -5.84 -6.82 15.42
N GLN A 133 -5.28 -5.63 15.18
CA GLN A 133 -5.13 -4.55 16.18
C GLN A 133 -6.12 -3.40 15.99
N VAL A 134 -6.94 -3.44 14.93
CA VAL A 134 -7.90 -2.36 14.58
C VAL A 134 -9.34 -2.72 14.90
#